data_AF-A0A832EYD9-F1
#
_entry.id   AF-A0A832EYD9-F1
#
_cell.length_a   1.000
_cell.length_b   1.000
_cell.length_c   1.000
_cell.angle_alpha   90.00
_cell.angle_beta   90.00
_cell.angle_gamma   90.00
#
_symmetry.space_group_name_H-M   'P 1'
#
loop_
_entity.id
_entity.type
_entity.pdbx_description
1 polymer ?
#
loop_
_entity_poly.entity_id
_entity_poly.type
_entity_poly.pdbx_seq_one_letter_code
_entity_poly.pdbx_strand_id
1 'polypeptide(L)'
;MSDPIPPGDPSRYAQRHVRRVRLAACCVALCAIIAGARIGWFVWVYQPRILREAGPISLNLISPSPPAGLIPVPDLSGNAADDYLWALNHYNARCAPMLARRTLNPILREPAVSPEELHAVLVGARRRSCSFYTSPDGPAQRIFFVQPGSKPYPMRKADDPFAMRPYIAPMRTMAQACLNRGKELEQAGHFDQARRIYQAVARLGWNLRQDPGCLMDIELSLEIERKGLHYLEVFLARTHSTKGRELCRRYARAVEEFLQRVHDKYVQLDNPEAAKLILSRDVSPIWRMEAAVALSGYRYTAAPAILERVSIRLALMRAEHDANPYVRRAARHAALMGPADWRNLGSQRQ
;
A
#
# COMPACT_ATOMS: atom_id res chain seq x y z
N MET A 1 61.40 32.11 57.04
CA MET A 1 60.21 32.07 57.89
C MET A 1 59.05 32.50 57.00
N SER A 2 58.16 31.56 56.68
CA SER A 2 57.00 31.82 55.81
C SER A 2 55.82 32.10 56.73
N ASP A 3 55.22 33.29 56.61
CA ASP A 3 54.07 33.65 57.43
C ASP A 3 52.89 32.70 57.16
N PRO A 4 52.19 32.24 58.21
CA PRO A 4 50.99 31.43 58.04
C PRO A 4 49.90 32.27 57.35
N ILE A 5 49.40 31.75 56.23
CA ILE A 5 48.28 32.32 55.47
C ILE A 5 47.06 32.37 56.41
N PRO A 6 46.40 33.54 56.58
CA PRO A 6 45.27 33.67 57.48
C PRO A 6 44.12 32.74 57.05
N PRO A 7 43.43 32.09 58.01
CA PRO A 7 42.33 31.19 57.71
C PRO A 7 41.25 31.94 56.92
N GLY A 8 40.98 31.45 55.71
CA GLY A 8 40.00 32.05 54.81
C GLY A 8 38.60 32.05 55.46
N ASP A 9 37.99 33.23 55.51
CA ASP A 9 36.67 33.49 56.07
C ASP A 9 35.63 32.44 55.57
N PRO A 10 35.08 31.60 56.46
CA PRO A 10 34.13 30.54 56.09
C PRO A 10 32.85 31.09 55.45
N SER A 11 32.52 32.36 55.68
CA SER A 11 31.39 33.03 55.03
C SER A 11 31.56 33.11 53.50
N ARG A 12 32.81 33.25 53.02
CA ARG A 12 33.14 33.29 51.58
C ARG A 12 33.00 31.91 50.92
N TYR A 13 33.25 30.84 51.67
CA TYR A 13 33.04 29.47 51.19
C TYR A 13 31.54 29.14 51.06
N ALA A 14 30.73 29.51 52.06
CA ALA A 14 29.28 29.34 52.02
C ALA A 14 28.65 30.13 50.85
N GLN A 15 29.06 31.38 50.64
CA GLN A 15 28.57 32.20 49.52
C GLN A 15 28.97 31.63 48.15
N ARG A 16 30.17 31.06 48.00
CA ARG A 16 30.60 30.38 46.77
C ARG A 16 29.79 29.12 46.49
N HIS A 17 29.47 28.34 47.51
CA HIS A 17 28.61 27.16 47.37
C HIS A 17 27.20 27.55 46.95
N VAL A 18 26.57 28.53 47.61
CA VAL A 18 25.22 28.99 47.25
C VAL A 18 25.17 29.52 45.82
N ARG A 19 26.18 30.26 45.36
CA ARG A 19 26.28 30.73 43.96
C ARG A 19 26.41 29.56 42.97
N ARG A 20 27.21 28.54 43.28
CA ARG A 20 27.36 27.35 42.43
C ARG A 20 26.06 26.56 42.33
N VAL A 21 25.35 26.36 43.44
CA VAL A 21 24.04 25.67 43.45
C VAL A 21 23.01 26.45 42.64
N ARG A 22 22.93 27.78 42.80
CA ARG A 22 22.03 28.63 42.00
C ARG A 22 22.36 28.58 40.51
N LEU A 23 23.63 28.64 40.14
CA LEU A 23 24.05 28.54 38.74
C LEU A 23 23.66 27.18 38.14
N ALA A 24 23.92 26.09 38.86
CA ALA A 24 23.55 24.74 38.43
C ALA A 24 22.03 24.60 38.26
N ALA A 25 21.24 25.11 39.21
CA ALA A 25 19.78 25.12 39.11
C ALA A 25 19.29 25.93 37.89
N CYS A 26 19.89 27.11 37.63
CA CYS A 26 19.59 27.91 36.45
C CYS A 26 19.96 27.17 35.15
N CYS A 27 21.10 26.48 35.10
CA CYS A 27 21.50 25.68 33.94
C CYS A 27 20.52 24.54 33.68
N VAL A 28 20.09 23.81 34.72
CA VAL A 28 19.11 22.72 34.58
C VAL A 28 17.76 23.27 34.10
N ALA A 29 17.29 24.37 34.68
CA ALA A 29 16.04 25.02 34.26
C ALA A 29 16.12 25.50 32.80
N LEU A 30 17.23 26.11 32.40
CA LEU A 30 17.46 26.53 31.02
C LEU A 30 17.51 25.33 30.06
N CYS A 31 18.19 24.24 30.43
CA CYS A 31 18.19 23.01 29.65
C CYS A 31 16.79 22.41 29.50
N ALA A 32 15.96 22.42 30.56
CA ALA A 32 14.58 21.95 30.50
C ALA A 32 13.71 22.84 29.59
N ILE A 33 13.87 24.16 29.63
CA ILE A 33 13.18 25.11 28.74
C ILE A 33 13.60 24.89 27.28
N ILE A 34 14.91 24.75 27.01
CA ILE A 34 15.42 24.49 25.66
C ILE A 34 14.92 23.13 25.15
N ALA A 35 14.89 22.09 25.99
CA ALA A 35 14.35 20.79 25.65
C ALA A 35 12.84 20.86 25.36
N GLY A 36 12.06 21.54 26.21
CA GLY A 36 10.62 21.74 26.03
C GLY A 36 10.29 22.54 24.77
N ALA A 37 11.02 23.64 24.51
CA ALA A 37 10.89 24.42 23.30
C ALA A 37 11.29 23.62 22.05
N ARG A 38 12.32 22.77 22.13
CA ARG A 38 12.66 21.84 21.04
C ARG A 38 11.60 20.78 20.82
N ILE A 39 10.99 20.23 21.87
CA ILE A 39 9.88 19.28 21.74
C ILE A 39 8.65 19.96 21.15
N GLY A 40 8.31 21.17 21.60
CA GLY A 40 7.20 21.97 21.07
C GLY A 40 7.42 22.36 19.60
N TRP A 41 8.61 22.83 19.26
CA TRP A 41 9.03 23.06 17.87
C TRP A 41 9.01 21.77 17.06
N PHE A 42 9.46 20.66 17.62
CA PHE A 42 9.43 19.37 16.96
C PHE A 42 7.99 18.94 16.66
N VAL A 43 7.08 19.01 17.62
CA VAL A 43 5.66 18.69 17.40
C VAL A 43 5.04 19.64 16.36
N TRP A 44 5.35 20.93 16.41
CA TRP A 44 4.76 21.93 15.51
C TRP A 44 5.30 21.86 14.08
N VAL A 45 6.62 21.65 13.90
CA VAL A 45 7.27 21.54 12.59
C VAL A 45 7.10 20.15 11.98
N TYR A 46 7.13 19.08 12.79
CA TYR A 46 7.07 17.70 12.28
C TYR A 46 5.66 17.10 12.25
N GLN A 47 4.63 17.78 12.75
CA GLN A 47 3.22 17.53 12.37
C GLN A 47 2.71 18.61 11.39
N PRO A 48 3.20 18.60 10.12
CA PRO A 48 2.66 19.46 9.08
C PRO A 48 1.17 19.15 8.89
N ARG A 49 0.46 20.12 8.32
CA ARG A 49 -0.97 20.01 8.01
C ARG A 49 -1.33 18.68 7.30
N ILE A 50 -0.49 18.26 6.36
CA ILE A 50 -0.57 17.00 5.61
C ILE A 50 -0.61 15.77 6.55
N LEU A 51 0.24 15.73 7.59
CA LEU A 51 0.25 14.63 8.56
C LEU A 51 -0.94 14.67 9.53
N ARG A 52 -1.47 15.87 9.84
CA ARG A 52 -2.71 15.99 10.64
C ARG A 52 -3.93 15.51 9.86
N GLU A 53 -3.98 15.82 8.57
CA GLU A 53 -5.02 15.36 7.65
C GLU A 53 -4.97 13.83 7.46
N ALA A 54 -3.76 13.24 7.46
CA ALA A 54 -3.56 11.79 7.37
C ALA A 54 -3.88 10.98 8.65
N GLY A 55 -4.14 11.64 9.79
CA GLY A 55 -4.43 10.95 11.05
C GLY A 55 -3.23 10.19 11.67
N PRO A 56 -3.47 9.30 12.65
CA PRO A 56 -2.42 8.60 13.37
C PRO A 56 -1.66 7.59 12.50
N ILE A 57 -0.35 7.44 12.74
CA ILE A 57 0.49 6.47 12.01
C ILE A 57 0.16 5.04 12.48
N SER A 58 -0.30 4.21 11.55
CA SER A 58 -0.64 2.80 11.81
C SER A 58 0.39 1.86 11.18
N LEU A 59 1.08 1.07 12.00
CA LEU A 59 2.17 0.17 11.60
C LEU A 59 1.74 -1.28 11.35
N ASN A 60 0.47 -1.61 11.59
CA ASN A 60 -0.05 -2.97 11.57
C ASN A 60 -0.48 -3.39 10.15
N LEU A 61 -0.53 -4.71 9.92
CA LEU A 61 -1.15 -5.29 8.73
C LEU A 61 -2.67 -5.08 8.81
N ILE A 62 -3.27 -4.51 7.76
CA ILE A 62 -4.70 -4.24 7.72
C ILE A 62 -5.28 -5.02 6.53
N SER A 63 -6.21 -5.93 6.81
CA SER A 63 -7.00 -6.59 5.76
C SER A 63 -8.33 -7.02 6.37
N PRO A 64 -9.45 -6.42 5.97
CA PRO A 64 -10.75 -6.88 6.44
C PRO A 64 -11.00 -8.28 5.88
N SER A 65 -11.36 -9.20 6.77
CA SER A 65 -11.79 -10.54 6.40
C SER A 65 -13.26 -10.51 5.98
N PRO A 66 -13.64 -11.25 4.92
CA PRO A 66 -15.01 -11.29 4.45
C PRO A 66 -15.88 -11.99 5.49
N PRO A 67 -17.08 -11.45 5.80
CA PRO A 67 -17.98 -12.14 6.69
C PRO A 67 -18.44 -13.47 6.08
N ALA A 68 -18.60 -14.47 6.93
CA ALA A 68 -19.05 -15.79 6.53
C ALA A 68 -20.39 -15.71 5.78
N GLY A 69 -20.48 -16.40 4.64
CA GLY A 69 -21.71 -16.49 3.83
C GLY A 69 -21.99 -15.30 2.91
N LEU A 70 -21.28 -14.17 3.03
CA LEU A 70 -21.41 -13.06 2.07
C LEU A 70 -20.63 -13.33 0.79
N ILE A 71 -19.41 -13.83 0.94
CA ILE A 71 -18.49 -14.21 -0.13
C ILE A 71 -18.32 -15.74 -0.08
N PRO A 72 -18.10 -16.44 -1.21
CA PRO A 72 -18.04 -17.89 -1.25
C PRO A 72 -16.95 -18.40 -0.30
N VAL A 73 -17.33 -19.35 0.56
CA VAL A 73 -16.37 -20.02 1.44
C VAL A 73 -15.55 -20.96 0.56
N PRO A 74 -14.20 -20.92 0.67
CA PRO A 74 -13.37 -21.83 -0.11
C PRO A 74 -13.64 -23.29 0.22
N ASP A 75 -13.99 -24.06 -0.80
CA ASP A 75 -14.27 -25.49 -0.70
C ASP A 75 -13.40 -26.33 -1.64
N LEU A 76 -12.68 -25.70 -2.57
CA LEU A 76 -11.74 -26.37 -3.47
C LEU A 76 -10.29 -26.24 -2.98
N SER A 77 -9.53 -27.33 -3.11
CA SER A 77 -8.08 -27.33 -2.94
C SER A 77 -7.39 -26.61 -4.11
N GLY A 78 -6.14 -26.20 -3.93
CA GLY A 78 -5.35 -25.51 -4.98
C GLY A 78 -5.27 -23.98 -4.81
N ASN A 79 -4.65 -23.34 -5.80
CA ASN A 79 -4.35 -21.91 -5.80
C ASN A 79 -5.24 -21.17 -6.81
N ALA A 80 -6.03 -20.21 -6.32
CA ALA A 80 -6.93 -19.36 -7.11
C ALA A 80 -6.21 -18.60 -8.23
N ALA A 81 -4.93 -18.27 -8.04
CA ALA A 81 -4.15 -17.52 -9.01
C ALA A 81 -4.02 -18.27 -10.35
N ASP A 82 -4.06 -19.60 -10.35
CA ASP A 82 -3.99 -20.40 -11.57
C ASP A 82 -5.23 -20.19 -12.45
N ASP A 83 -6.42 -20.30 -11.83
CA ASP A 83 -7.69 -20.08 -12.53
C ASP A 83 -7.84 -18.61 -12.96
N TYR A 84 -7.47 -17.65 -12.10
CA TYR A 84 -7.55 -16.23 -12.41
C TYR A 84 -6.61 -15.80 -13.53
N LEU A 85 -5.35 -16.28 -13.52
CA LEU A 85 -4.40 -15.93 -14.59
C LEU A 85 -4.74 -16.61 -15.90
N TRP A 86 -5.29 -17.83 -15.87
CA TRP A 86 -5.82 -18.45 -17.08
C TRP A 86 -6.93 -17.59 -17.69
N ALA A 87 -7.93 -17.20 -16.89
CA ALA A 87 -9.02 -16.34 -17.35
C ALA A 87 -8.50 -15.00 -17.88
N LEU A 88 -7.56 -14.38 -17.15
CA LEU A 88 -6.97 -13.10 -17.53
C LEU A 88 -6.18 -13.17 -18.84
N ASN A 89 -5.36 -14.20 -19.01
CA ASN A 89 -4.58 -14.38 -20.23
C ASN A 89 -5.49 -14.64 -21.44
N HIS A 90 -6.54 -15.45 -21.27
CA HIS A 90 -7.51 -15.72 -22.31
C HIS A 90 -8.31 -14.46 -22.68
N TYR A 91 -8.76 -13.70 -21.69
CA TYR A 91 -9.45 -12.42 -21.89
C TYR A 91 -8.54 -11.41 -22.58
N ASN A 92 -7.31 -11.23 -22.10
CA ASN A 92 -6.34 -10.30 -22.68
C ASN A 92 -5.99 -10.66 -24.13
N ALA A 93 -5.91 -11.96 -24.45
CA ALA A 93 -5.69 -12.43 -25.81
C ALA A 93 -6.80 -12.00 -26.77
N ARG A 94 -8.05 -12.03 -26.32
CA ARG A 94 -9.22 -11.55 -27.08
C ARG A 94 -9.28 -10.02 -27.17
N CYS A 95 -8.77 -9.30 -26.18
CA CYS A 95 -8.69 -7.84 -26.21
C CYS A 95 -7.64 -7.32 -27.21
N ALA A 96 -6.56 -8.05 -27.44
CA ALA A 96 -5.41 -7.53 -28.20
C ALA A 96 -5.73 -7.12 -29.65
N PRO A 97 -6.52 -7.87 -30.45
CA PRO A 97 -6.93 -7.43 -31.78
C PRO A 97 -7.72 -6.12 -31.78
N MET A 98 -8.42 -5.81 -30.68
CA MET A 98 -9.21 -4.59 -30.53
C MET A 98 -8.32 -3.41 -30.13
N LEU A 99 -7.35 -3.64 -29.23
CA LEU A 99 -6.35 -2.64 -28.84
C LEU A 99 -5.46 -2.23 -30.02
N ALA A 100 -5.10 -3.17 -30.89
CA ALA A 100 -4.37 -2.88 -32.13
C ALA A 100 -5.15 -1.99 -33.11
N ARG A 101 -6.48 -1.98 -33.03
CA ARG A 101 -7.38 -1.15 -33.86
C ARG A 101 -7.78 0.19 -33.20
N ARG A 102 -7.36 0.45 -31.95
CA ARG A 102 -7.72 1.67 -31.19
C ARG A 102 -7.16 2.97 -31.76
N THR A 103 -6.23 2.92 -32.72
CA THR A 103 -5.68 4.12 -33.38
C THR A 103 -6.72 4.96 -34.13
N LEU A 104 -7.95 4.45 -34.35
CA LEU A 104 -8.98 5.15 -35.14
C LEU A 104 -10.38 5.25 -34.49
N ASN A 105 -10.65 4.66 -33.32
CA ASN A 105 -12.00 4.74 -32.71
C ASN A 105 -11.99 4.65 -31.17
N PRO A 106 -12.35 5.73 -30.45
CA PRO A 106 -12.34 5.79 -28.98
C PRO A 106 -13.49 5.00 -28.31
N ILE A 107 -14.46 4.48 -29.08
CA ILE A 107 -15.68 3.81 -28.58
C ILE A 107 -15.62 2.28 -28.76
N LEU A 108 -14.44 1.70 -28.97
CA LEU A 108 -14.31 0.24 -29.05
C LEU A 108 -14.64 -0.39 -27.70
N ARG A 109 -15.86 -0.97 -27.61
CA ARG A 109 -16.34 -1.77 -26.48
C ARG A 109 -15.45 -2.99 -26.34
N GLU A 110 -14.81 -3.14 -25.19
CA GLU A 110 -14.05 -4.34 -24.86
C GLU A 110 -14.94 -5.59 -24.97
N PRO A 111 -14.38 -6.76 -25.30
CA PRO A 111 -15.17 -7.95 -25.50
C PRO A 111 -15.86 -8.35 -24.19
N ALA A 112 -17.06 -8.91 -24.30
CA ALA A 112 -17.70 -9.57 -23.18
C ALA A 112 -16.82 -10.71 -22.66
N VAL A 113 -16.91 -11.00 -21.35
CA VAL A 113 -16.25 -12.18 -20.79
C VAL A 113 -16.87 -13.46 -21.38
N SER A 114 -16.05 -14.42 -21.77
CA SER A 114 -16.54 -15.71 -22.27
C SER A 114 -17.08 -16.58 -21.12
N PRO A 115 -17.93 -17.57 -21.42
CA PRO A 115 -18.40 -18.53 -20.41
C PRO A 115 -17.25 -19.27 -19.70
N GLU A 116 -16.19 -19.62 -20.42
CA GLU A 116 -15.03 -20.34 -19.90
C GLU A 116 -14.19 -19.45 -18.98
N GLU A 117 -13.92 -18.20 -19.39
CA GLU A 117 -13.24 -17.19 -18.58
C GLU A 117 -14.00 -16.94 -17.26
N LEU A 118 -15.31 -16.77 -17.36
CA LEU A 118 -16.16 -16.57 -16.19
C LEU A 118 -16.18 -17.81 -15.28
N HIS A 119 -16.23 -19.01 -15.87
CA HIS A 119 -16.15 -20.26 -15.11
C HIS A 119 -14.84 -20.33 -14.32
N ALA A 120 -13.70 -20.02 -14.93
CA ALA A 120 -12.42 -19.98 -14.24
C ALA A 120 -12.40 -18.95 -13.09
N VAL A 121 -12.98 -17.76 -13.28
CA VAL A 121 -13.13 -16.78 -12.17
C VAL A 121 -13.98 -17.34 -11.02
N LEU A 122 -15.08 -18.02 -11.33
CA LEU A 122 -15.94 -18.67 -10.32
C LEU A 122 -15.23 -19.81 -9.58
N VAL A 123 -14.43 -20.62 -10.29
CA VAL A 123 -13.62 -21.69 -9.69
C VAL A 123 -12.52 -21.10 -8.81
N GLY A 124 -11.80 -20.07 -9.29
CA GLY A 124 -10.77 -19.38 -8.52
C GLY A 124 -11.30 -18.80 -7.21
N ALA A 125 -12.51 -18.24 -7.22
CA ALA A 125 -13.17 -17.72 -6.01
C ALA A 125 -13.44 -18.80 -4.95
N ARG A 126 -13.49 -20.07 -5.34
CA ARG A 126 -13.72 -21.23 -4.44
C ARG A 126 -12.43 -21.89 -3.97
N ARG A 127 -11.26 -21.51 -4.47
CA ARG A 127 -9.96 -22.07 -4.05
C ARG A 127 -9.54 -21.53 -2.68
N ARG A 128 -8.94 -22.41 -1.87
CA ARG A 128 -8.49 -22.11 -0.49
C ARG A 128 -7.34 -21.13 -0.39
N SER A 129 -6.41 -21.18 -1.34
CA SER A 129 -5.22 -20.33 -1.36
C SER A 129 -5.25 -19.41 -2.56
N CYS A 130 -4.62 -18.24 -2.45
CA CYS A 130 -4.32 -17.39 -3.59
C CYS A 130 -2.93 -16.80 -3.41
N SER A 131 -2.01 -17.16 -4.30
CA SER A 131 -0.68 -16.55 -4.37
C SER A 131 -0.30 -16.39 -5.83
N PHE A 132 -0.38 -15.14 -6.30
CA PHE A 132 -0.02 -14.77 -7.67
C PHE A 132 1.49 -14.75 -7.88
N TYR A 133 2.24 -14.42 -6.82
CA TYR A 133 3.65 -14.08 -6.91
C TYR A 133 4.52 -15.19 -6.35
N THR A 134 5.71 -15.32 -6.89
CA THR A 134 6.72 -16.24 -6.37
C THR A 134 7.54 -15.61 -5.24
N SER A 135 7.98 -16.46 -4.31
CA SER A 135 8.99 -16.14 -3.30
C SER A 135 10.34 -15.82 -3.99
N PRO A 136 11.21 -14.96 -3.44
CA PRO A 136 12.41 -14.49 -4.14
C PRO A 136 13.43 -15.59 -4.50
N ASP A 137 13.30 -16.77 -3.90
CA ASP A 137 14.21 -17.92 -4.10
C ASP A 137 13.60 -19.05 -4.96
N GLY A 138 12.41 -18.85 -5.54
CA GLY A 138 11.72 -19.85 -6.36
C GLY A 138 11.66 -19.50 -7.86
N PRO A 139 11.61 -20.49 -8.78
CA PRO A 139 11.36 -20.22 -10.19
C PRO A 139 9.96 -19.62 -10.39
N ALA A 140 9.82 -18.64 -11.29
CA ALA A 140 8.54 -18.02 -11.61
C ALA A 140 7.55 -19.06 -12.14
N GLN A 141 6.54 -19.42 -11.36
CA GLN A 141 5.55 -20.44 -11.75
C GLN A 141 4.41 -19.87 -12.59
N ARG A 142 4.18 -18.55 -12.55
CA ARG A 142 2.99 -17.90 -13.10
C ARG A 142 3.36 -16.77 -14.05
N ILE A 143 2.76 -16.78 -15.24
CA ILE A 143 3.07 -15.86 -16.34
C ILE A 143 1.79 -15.16 -16.80
N PHE A 144 1.87 -13.85 -16.93
CA PHE A 144 0.91 -13.03 -17.67
C PHE A 144 1.48 -12.70 -19.05
N PHE A 145 0.67 -12.75 -20.12
CA PHE A 145 1.12 -12.39 -21.47
C PHE A 145 0.69 -10.96 -21.80
N VAL A 146 1.65 -10.02 -21.88
CA VAL A 146 1.36 -8.58 -22.11
C VAL A 146 0.66 -8.34 -23.43
N GLN A 147 1.12 -9.03 -24.46
CA GLN A 147 0.44 -9.21 -25.73
C GLN A 147 0.28 -10.73 -25.91
N PRO A 148 -0.84 -11.22 -26.47
CA PRO A 148 -1.03 -12.65 -26.70
C PRO A 148 0.16 -13.25 -27.45
N GLY A 149 0.81 -14.22 -26.81
CA GLY A 149 1.87 -15.03 -27.41
C GLY A 149 3.26 -14.39 -27.56
N SER A 150 3.48 -13.12 -27.23
CA SER A 150 4.78 -12.47 -27.53
C SER A 150 5.65 -12.19 -26.30
N LYS A 151 5.14 -11.45 -25.31
CA LYS A 151 5.96 -11.00 -24.17
C LYS A 151 5.45 -11.59 -22.85
N PRO A 152 6.05 -12.69 -22.36
CA PRO A 152 5.74 -13.21 -21.03
C PRO A 152 6.20 -12.22 -19.98
N TYR A 153 5.31 -11.95 -19.03
CA TYR A 153 5.57 -11.18 -17.83
C TYR A 153 5.50 -12.12 -16.62
N PRO A 154 6.63 -12.42 -15.97
CA PRO A 154 6.62 -13.24 -14.78
C PRO A 154 5.93 -12.50 -13.63
N MET A 155 4.97 -13.16 -12.98
CA MET A 155 4.35 -12.63 -11.77
C MET A 155 5.36 -12.69 -10.62
N ARG A 156 6.00 -11.54 -10.37
CA ARG A 156 6.99 -11.35 -9.31
C ARG A 156 6.60 -10.17 -8.42
N LYS A 157 6.98 -10.25 -7.15
CA LYS A 157 6.88 -9.10 -6.24
C LYS A 157 7.78 -7.97 -6.73
N ALA A 158 7.39 -6.73 -6.40
CA ALA A 158 8.13 -5.55 -6.77
C ALA A 158 9.54 -5.60 -6.17
N ASP A 159 10.55 -5.49 -7.02
CA ASP A 159 11.85 -4.96 -6.60
C ASP A 159 11.86 -3.43 -6.72
N ASP A 160 11.20 -2.95 -7.78
CA ASP A 160 10.94 -1.55 -8.07
C ASP A 160 9.45 -1.23 -7.81
N PRO A 161 9.14 -0.35 -6.84
CA PRO A 161 7.77 0.07 -6.56
C PRO A 161 7.14 0.90 -7.68
N PHE A 162 7.93 1.46 -8.60
CA PHE A 162 7.45 2.23 -9.75
C PHE A 162 7.19 1.37 -10.99
N ALA A 163 7.59 0.09 -10.97
CA ALA A 163 7.46 -0.76 -12.13
C ALA A 163 5.98 -0.96 -12.50
N MET A 164 5.59 -0.37 -13.64
CA MET A 164 4.27 -0.58 -14.22
C MET A 164 3.98 -2.07 -14.38
N ARG A 165 2.83 -2.49 -13.87
CA ARG A 165 2.35 -3.87 -13.94
C ARG A 165 1.42 -4.02 -15.13
N PRO A 166 1.82 -4.76 -16.18
CA PRO A 166 1.04 -4.80 -17.42
C PRO A 166 -0.31 -5.52 -17.28
N TYR A 167 -0.53 -6.26 -16.19
CA TYR A 167 -1.78 -6.94 -15.90
C TYR A 167 -2.85 -6.06 -15.22
N ILE A 168 -2.50 -4.87 -14.72
CA ILE A 168 -3.43 -4.06 -13.91
C ILE A 168 -4.66 -3.65 -14.72
N ALA A 169 -4.45 -3.06 -15.90
CA ALA A 169 -5.54 -2.65 -16.77
C ALA A 169 -6.37 -3.86 -17.26
N PRO A 170 -5.76 -4.93 -17.80
CA PRO A 170 -6.49 -6.15 -18.17
C PRO A 170 -7.30 -6.79 -17.04
N MET A 171 -6.79 -6.77 -15.80
CA MET A 171 -7.49 -7.36 -14.67
C MET A 171 -8.68 -6.50 -14.24
N ARG A 172 -8.53 -5.17 -14.26
CA ARG A 172 -9.61 -4.22 -14.04
C ARG A 172 -10.74 -4.41 -15.05
N THR A 173 -10.40 -4.53 -16.33
CA THR A 173 -11.38 -4.65 -17.41
C THR A 173 -12.07 -6.01 -17.40
N MET A 174 -11.34 -7.10 -17.18
CA MET A 174 -11.92 -8.44 -17.00
C MET A 174 -12.90 -8.48 -15.82
N ALA A 175 -12.54 -7.89 -14.68
CA ALA A 175 -13.43 -7.81 -13.52
C ALA A 175 -14.72 -7.05 -13.85
N GLN A 176 -14.61 -5.92 -14.57
CA GLN A 176 -15.79 -5.18 -15.04
C GLN A 176 -16.63 -5.98 -16.04
N ALA A 177 -16.01 -6.71 -16.96
CA ALA A 177 -16.70 -7.57 -17.92
C ALA A 177 -17.47 -8.69 -17.21
N CYS A 178 -16.91 -9.27 -16.15
CA CYS A 178 -17.63 -10.22 -15.28
C CYS A 178 -18.86 -9.58 -14.62
N LEU A 179 -18.73 -8.38 -14.05
CA LEU A 179 -19.85 -7.67 -13.44
C LEU A 179 -20.96 -7.34 -14.45
N ASN A 180 -20.59 -6.91 -15.66
CA ASN A 180 -21.53 -6.66 -16.74
C ASN A 180 -22.29 -7.95 -17.12
N ARG A 181 -21.60 -9.08 -17.22
CA ARG A 181 -22.24 -10.38 -17.47
C ARG A 181 -23.17 -10.80 -16.33
N GLY A 182 -22.79 -10.54 -15.07
CA GLY A 182 -23.69 -10.71 -13.93
C GLY A 182 -24.96 -9.86 -14.07
N LYS A 183 -24.83 -8.62 -14.59
CA LYS A 183 -25.97 -7.72 -14.79
C LYS A 183 -26.92 -8.18 -15.89
N GLU A 184 -26.39 -8.68 -16.99
CA GLU A 184 -27.19 -9.29 -18.06
C GLU A 184 -27.98 -10.49 -17.55
N LEU A 185 -27.35 -11.35 -16.76
CA LEU A 185 -28.00 -12.51 -16.14
C LEU A 185 -29.08 -12.10 -15.14
N GLU A 186 -28.84 -11.04 -14.35
CA GLU A 186 -29.86 -10.46 -13.47
C GLU A 186 -31.07 -9.98 -14.27
N GLN A 187 -30.86 -9.26 -15.38
CA GLN A 187 -31.93 -8.76 -16.25
C GLN A 187 -32.71 -9.90 -16.93
N ALA A 188 -32.03 -11.01 -17.23
CA ALA A 188 -32.63 -12.23 -17.78
C ALA A 188 -33.32 -13.11 -16.71
N GLY A 189 -33.33 -12.72 -15.43
CA GLY A 189 -33.95 -13.48 -14.35
C GLY A 189 -33.10 -14.62 -13.77
N HIS A 190 -31.84 -14.77 -14.20
CA HIS A 190 -30.90 -15.75 -13.67
C HIS A 190 -30.21 -15.24 -12.39
N PHE A 191 -31.01 -14.92 -11.37
CA PHE A 191 -30.58 -14.23 -10.15
C PHE A 191 -29.47 -14.97 -9.38
N ASP A 192 -29.55 -16.30 -9.28
CA ASP A 192 -28.51 -17.08 -8.57
C ASP A 192 -27.15 -17.02 -9.24
N GLN A 193 -27.12 -17.04 -10.58
CA GLN A 193 -25.88 -16.92 -11.34
C GLN A 193 -25.30 -15.50 -11.21
N ALA A 194 -26.14 -14.47 -11.36
CA ALA A 194 -25.75 -13.08 -11.16
C ALA A 194 -25.11 -12.86 -9.78
N ARG A 195 -25.77 -13.35 -8.72
CA ARG A 195 -25.26 -13.28 -7.34
C ARG A 195 -23.88 -13.92 -7.21
N ARG A 196 -23.70 -15.15 -7.72
CA ARG A 196 -22.42 -15.88 -7.66
C ARG A 196 -21.30 -15.12 -8.35
N ILE A 197 -21.60 -14.44 -9.46
CA ILE A 197 -20.61 -13.64 -10.20
C ILE A 197 -20.19 -12.42 -9.37
N TYR A 198 -21.13 -11.64 -8.83
CA TYR A 198 -20.79 -10.48 -7.99
C TYR A 198 -19.95 -10.89 -6.77
N GLN A 199 -20.33 -12.00 -6.13
CA GLN A 199 -19.59 -12.64 -5.05
C GLN A 199 -18.17 -13.07 -5.44
N ALA A 200 -18.00 -13.67 -6.62
CA ALA A 200 -16.69 -14.11 -7.11
C ALA A 200 -15.78 -12.93 -7.48
N VAL A 201 -16.33 -11.84 -8.04
CA VAL A 201 -15.55 -10.62 -8.30
C VAL A 201 -15.10 -9.97 -6.99
N ALA A 202 -15.98 -9.91 -5.97
CA ALA A 202 -15.58 -9.43 -4.64
C ALA A 202 -14.46 -10.31 -4.04
N ARG A 203 -14.57 -11.64 -4.19
CA ARG A 203 -13.54 -12.60 -3.77
C ARG A 203 -12.22 -12.42 -4.51
N LEU A 204 -12.24 -12.15 -5.81
CA LEU A 204 -11.04 -11.88 -6.61
C LEU A 204 -10.27 -10.69 -6.03
N GLY A 205 -10.97 -9.59 -5.74
CA GLY A 205 -10.37 -8.44 -5.06
C GLY A 205 -9.80 -8.82 -3.70
N TRP A 206 -10.56 -9.54 -2.86
CA TRP A 206 -10.04 -10.02 -1.57
C TRP A 206 -8.77 -10.87 -1.70
N ASN A 207 -8.76 -11.81 -2.64
CA ASN A 207 -7.65 -12.72 -2.90
C ASN A 207 -6.39 -11.97 -3.35
N LEU A 208 -6.51 -10.97 -4.22
CA LEU A 208 -5.38 -10.19 -4.75
C LEU A 208 -4.60 -9.44 -3.65
N ARG A 209 -5.27 -8.96 -2.59
CA ARG A 209 -4.59 -8.26 -1.48
C ARG A 209 -4.01 -9.15 -0.39
N GLN A 210 -4.28 -10.46 -0.38
CA GLN A 210 -3.76 -11.33 0.68
C GLN A 210 -2.24 -11.45 0.61
N ASP A 211 -1.70 -11.48 -0.60
CA ASP A 211 -0.27 -11.56 -0.89
C ASP A 211 0.07 -10.59 -2.02
N PRO A 212 0.05 -9.26 -1.77
CA PRO A 212 0.25 -8.27 -2.82
C PRO A 212 1.71 -8.27 -3.26
N GLY A 213 1.94 -8.16 -4.58
CA GLY A 213 3.28 -8.05 -5.15
C GLY A 213 3.79 -6.62 -5.15
N CYS A 214 2.89 -5.64 -5.27
CA CYS A 214 3.16 -4.22 -5.26
C CYS A 214 1.95 -3.44 -4.72
N LEU A 215 2.12 -2.14 -4.46
CA LEU A 215 1.04 -1.34 -3.88
C LEU A 215 -0.14 -1.14 -4.85
N MET A 216 0.13 -1.09 -6.16
CA MET A 216 -0.93 -1.09 -7.19
C MET A 216 -1.83 -2.33 -7.11
N ASP A 217 -1.33 -3.46 -6.60
CA ASP A 217 -2.16 -4.65 -6.41
C ASP A 217 -3.18 -4.43 -5.29
N ILE A 218 -2.79 -3.73 -4.22
CA ILE A 218 -3.69 -3.36 -3.13
C ILE A 218 -4.74 -2.39 -3.68
N GLU A 219 -4.37 -1.36 -4.42
CA GLU A 219 -5.33 -0.41 -5.00
C GLU A 219 -6.32 -1.10 -5.95
N LEU A 220 -5.80 -1.90 -6.89
CA LEU A 220 -6.61 -2.68 -7.82
C LEU A 220 -7.54 -3.64 -7.08
N SER A 221 -7.05 -4.30 -6.03
CA SER A 221 -7.82 -5.25 -5.24
C SER A 221 -9.02 -4.60 -4.57
N LEU A 222 -8.83 -3.39 -4.01
CA LEU A 222 -9.88 -2.63 -3.33
C LEU A 222 -10.87 -2.08 -4.33
N GLU A 223 -10.40 -1.62 -5.49
CA GLU A 223 -11.26 -1.21 -6.59
C GLU A 223 -12.17 -2.36 -7.05
N ILE A 224 -11.61 -3.54 -7.34
CA ILE A 224 -12.34 -4.72 -7.78
C ILE A 224 -13.32 -5.19 -6.71
N GLU A 225 -12.86 -5.31 -5.46
CA GLU A 225 -13.70 -5.77 -4.37
C GLU A 225 -14.86 -4.83 -4.13
N ARG A 226 -14.60 -3.52 -4.05
CA ARG A 226 -15.64 -2.50 -3.87
C ARG A 226 -16.68 -2.56 -4.98
N LYS A 227 -16.26 -2.68 -6.24
CA LYS A 227 -17.20 -2.84 -7.36
C LYS A 227 -18.03 -4.10 -7.21
N GLY A 228 -17.41 -5.24 -6.88
CA GLY A 228 -18.14 -6.49 -6.62
C GLY A 228 -19.18 -6.36 -5.50
N LEU A 229 -18.80 -5.72 -4.38
CA LEU A 229 -19.69 -5.48 -3.24
C LEU A 229 -20.81 -4.50 -3.57
N HIS A 230 -20.54 -3.47 -4.37
CA HIS A 230 -21.56 -2.52 -4.81
C HIS A 230 -22.64 -3.22 -5.64
N TYR A 231 -22.25 -4.02 -6.64
CA TYR A 231 -23.20 -4.79 -7.45
C TYR A 231 -23.98 -5.80 -6.60
N LEU A 232 -23.31 -6.47 -5.66
CA LEU A 232 -23.94 -7.40 -4.73
C LEU A 232 -24.94 -6.70 -3.80
N GLU A 233 -24.64 -5.53 -3.26
CA GLU A 233 -25.56 -4.75 -2.42
C GLU A 233 -26.81 -4.35 -3.20
N VAL A 234 -26.63 -3.81 -4.41
CA VAL A 234 -27.74 -3.40 -5.28
C VAL A 234 -28.63 -4.60 -5.61
N PHE A 235 -28.02 -5.75 -5.92
CA PHE A 235 -28.74 -7.00 -6.16
C PHE A 235 -29.52 -7.47 -4.93
N LEU A 236 -28.91 -7.45 -3.74
CA LEU A 236 -29.55 -7.88 -2.48
C LEU A 236 -30.70 -6.95 -2.07
N ALA A 237 -30.60 -5.66 -2.40
CA ALA A 237 -31.68 -4.70 -2.22
C ALA A 237 -32.90 -5.03 -3.10
N ARG A 238 -32.65 -5.39 -4.38
CA ARG A 238 -33.70 -5.74 -5.35
C ARG A 238 -34.36 -7.08 -5.06
N THR A 239 -33.59 -8.03 -4.54
CA THR A 239 -34.09 -9.37 -4.16
C THR A 239 -34.65 -9.41 -2.73
N HIS A 240 -34.87 -8.26 -2.10
CA HIS A 240 -35.44 -8.11 -0.75
C HIS A 240 -34.69 -8.88 0.36
N SER A 241 -33.39 -9.14 0.19
CA SER A 241 -32.56 -9.79 1.20
C SER A 241 -32.02 -8.75 2.20
N THR A 242 -32.85 -8.31 3.15
CA THR A 242 -32.48 -7.26 4.12
C THR A 242 -31.23 -7.63 4.94
N LYS A 243 -31.16 -8.87 5.45
CA LYS A 243 -30.00 -9.35 6.23
C LYS A 243 -28.73 -9.42 5.38
N GLY A 244 -28.84 -9.95 4.16
CA GLY A 244 -27.70 -10.03 3.23
C GLY A 244 -27.19 -8.64 2.86
N ARG A 245 -28.09 -7.71 2.56
CA ARG A 245 -27.76 -6.31 2.24
C ARG A 245 -27.03 -5.63 3.38
N GLU A 246 -27.52 -5.77 4.62
CA GLU A 246 -26.88 -5.17 5.79
C GLU A 246 -25.48 -5.75 6.03
N LEU A 247 -25.31 -7.06 5.88
CA LEU A 247 -23.99 -7.71 5.96
C LEU A 247 -23.04 -7.18 4.88
N CYS A 248 -23.54 -7.05 3.64
CA CYS A 248 -22.79 -6.50 2.52
C CYS A 248 -22.35 -5.07 2.78
N ARG A 249 -23.23 -4.22 3.32
CA ARG A 249 -22.92 -2.83 3.66
C ARG A 249 -21.85 -2.70 4.73
N ARG A 250 -21.95 -3.49 5.81
CA ARG A 250 -20.94 -3.50 6.87
C ARG A 250 -19.58 -3.90 6.32
N TYR A 251 -19.54 -4.91 5.46
CA TYR A 251 -18.30 -5.32 4.83
C TYR A 251 -17.76 -4.29 3.85
N ALA A 252 -18.62 -3.69 3.01
CA ALA A 252 -18.23 -2.60 2.12
C ALA A 252 -17.66 -1.41 2.89
N ARG A 253 -18.26 -1.02 4.02
CA ARG A 253 -17.70 0.02 4.91
C ARG A 253 -16.32 -0.35 5.44
N ALA A 254 -16.11 -1.60 5.88
CA ALA A 254 -14.79 -2.05 6.34
C ALA A 254 -13.73 -2.00 5.22
N VAL A 255 -14.12 -2.27 3.97
CA VAL A 255 -13.26 -2.13 2.79
C VAL A 255 -12.97 -0.66 2.49
N GLU A 256 -13.95 0.22 2.58
CA GLU A 256 -13.76 1.68 2.41
C GLU A 256 -12.87 2.28 3.51
N GLU A 257 -13.06 1.90 4.77
CA GLU A 257 -12.17 2.29 5.87
C GLU A 257 -10.75 1.78 5.65
N PHE A 258 -10.59 0.60 5.03
CA PHE A 258 -9.27 0.13 4.65
C PHE A 258 -8.68 0.93 3.50
N LEU A 259 -9.45 1.26 2.46
CA LEU A 259 -9.02 2.14 1.37
C LEU A 259 -8.60 3.52 1.90
N GLN A 260 -9.38 4.11 2.79
CA GLN A 260 -9.04 5.38 3.42
C GLN A 260 -7.71 5.28 4.16
N ARG A 261 -7.47 4.22 4.93
CA ARG A 261 -6.17 4.02 5.60
C ARG A 261 -5.00 3.82 4.64
N VAL A 262 -5.22 3.18 3.49
CA VAL A 262 -4.20 3.10 2.42
C VAL A 262 -3.87 4.50 1.91
N HIS A 263 -4.89 5.32 1.66
CA HIS A 263 -4.72 6.71 1.23
C HIS A 263 -4.03 7.56 2.30
N ASP A 264 -4.47 7.49 3.55
CA ASP A 264 -3.84 8.17 4.68
C ASP A 264 -2.36 7.80 4.79
N LYS A 265 -2.02 6.53 4.55
CA LYS A 265 -0.63 6.07 4.57
C LYS A 265 0.20 6.66 3.43
N TYR A 266 -0.37 6.84 2.24
CA TYR A 266 0.29 7.61 1.18
C TYR A 266 0.57 9.05 1.60
N VAL A 267 -0.41 9.72 2.22
CA VAL A 267 -0.23 11.09 2.73
C VAL A 267 0.85 11.13 3.83
N GLN A 268 0.96 10.09 4.66
CA GLN A 268 2.06 9.95 5.63
C GLN A 268 3.42 9.80 4.96
N LEU A 269 3.52 9.14 3.79
CA LEU A 269 4.77 8.98 3.06
C LEU A 269 5.32 10.31 2.50
N ASP A 270 4.46 11.30 2.26
CA ASP A 270 4.88 12.65 1.87
C ASP A 270 5.57 13.43 3.02
N ASN A 271 5.49 12.93 4.25
CA ASN A 271 6.22 13.45 5.39
C ASN A 271 7.48 12.60 5.67
N PRO A 272 8.70 13.20 5.65
CA PRO A 272 9.95 12.46 5.83
C PRO A 272 10.11 11.82 7.22
N GLU A 273 9.55 12.39 8.28
CA GLU A 273 9.62 11.76 9.61
C GLU A 273 8.69 10.54 9.71
N ALA A 274 7.47 10.68 9.20
CA ALA A 274 6.52 9.56 9.16
C ALA A 274 7.04 8.45 8.24
N ALA A 275 7.59 8.78 7.07
CA ALA A 275 8.23 7.82 6.18
C ALA A 275 9.42 7.10 6.87
N LYS A 276 10.28 7.81 7.63
CA LYS A 276 11.34 7.15 8.43
C LYS A 276 10.77 6.18 9.46
N LEU A 277 9.67 6.53 10.11
CA LEU A 277 9.02 5.67 11.09
C LEU A 277 8.43 4.41 10.41
N ILE A 278 7.72 4.59 9.30
CA ILE A 278 7.18 3.51 8.47
C ILE A 278 8.33 2.59 8.03
N LEU A 279 9.38 3.13 7.40
CA LEU A 279 10.54 2.37 6.92
C LEU A 279 11.16 1.49 8.01
N SER A 280 11.24 1.98 9.25
CA SER A 280 11.92 1.29 10.34
C SER A 280 11.04 0.36 11.17
N ARG A 281 9.72 0.55 11.17
CA ARG A 281 8.83 -0.12 12.14
C ARG A 281 7.59 -0.76 11.53
N ASP A 282 7.26 -0.51 10.27
CA ASP A 282 6.06 -1.07 9.68
C ASP A 282 6.20 -2.57 9.47
N VAL A 283 5.16 -3.32 9.85
CA VAL A 283 5.12 -4.78 9.71
C VAL A 283 5.11 -5.17 8.23
N SER A 284 4.47 -4.36 7.38
CA SER A 284 4.37 -4.65 5.96
C SER A 284 5.63 -4.22 5.19
N PRO A 285 6.32 -5.15 4.51
CA PRO A 285 7.48 -4.81 3.69
C PRO A 285 7.15 -3.82 2.58
N ILE A 286 5.93 -3.84 2.05
CA ILE A 286 5.51 -2.97 0.94
C ILE A 286 5.54 -1.50 1.35
N TRP A 287 5.03 -1.19 2.53
CA TRP A 287 5.03 0.16 3.07
C TRP A 287 6.44 0.63 3.41
N ARG A 288 7.30 -0.28 3.88
CA ARG A 288 8.72 0.01 4.08
C ARG A 288 9.45 0.32 2.77
N MET A 289 9.19 -0.44 1.71
CA MET A 289 9.76 -0.15 0.39
C MET A 289 9.33 1.22 -0.15
N GLU A 290 8.04 1.54 -0.06
CA GLU A 290 7.51 2.84 -0.48
C GLU A 290 8.09 3.99 0.35
N ALA A 291 8.28 3.77 1.66
CA ALA A 291 8.94 4.74 2.53
C ALA A 291 10.41 4.98 2.16
N ALA A 292 11.16 3.93 1.81
CA ALA A 292 12.52 4.09 1.30
C ALA A 292 12.55 4.95 0.04
N VAL A 293 11.57 4.74 -0.84
CA VAL A 293 11.41 5.50 -2.08
C VAL A 293 11.01 6.95 -1.82
N ALA A 294 10.00 7.21 -0.99
CA ALA A 294 9.56 8.56 -0.65
C ALA A 294 10.69 9.39 -0.04
N LEU A 295 11.46 8.80 0.88
CA LEU A 295 12.61 9.44 1.52
C LEU A 295 13.72 9.81 0.51
N SER A 296 13.96 8.94 -0.46
CA SER A 296 14.92 9.24 -1.52
C SER A 296 14.42 10.35 -2.44
N GLY A 297 13.14 10.36 -2.81
CA GLY A 297 12.55 11.46 -3.59
C GLY A 297 12.70 12.80 -2.86
N TYR A 298 12.38 12.83 -1.56
CA TYR A 298 12.48 14.03 -0.72
C TYR A 298 13.88 14.65 -0.71
N ARG A 299 14.94 13.82 -0.77
CA ARG A 299 16.33 14.28 -0.86
C ARG A 299 16.57 15.19 -2.08
N TYR A 300 15.84 14.99 -3.16
CA TYR A 300 16.08 15.64 -4.45
C TYR A 300 15.03 16.70 -4.81
N THR A 301 13.79 16.58 -4.32
CA THR A 301 12.69 17.47 -4.72
C THR A 301 12.41 18.60 -3.71
N ALA A 302 12.73 18.41 -2.43
CA ALA A 302 12.29 19.33 -1.36
C ALA A 302 13.42 20.22 -0.77
N ALA A 303 14.64 20.14 -1.30
CA ALA A 303 15.82 20.85 -0.78
C ALA A 303 16.00 20.77 0.76
N PRO A 304 16.00 19.56 1.37
CA PRO A 304 16.03 19.40 2.82
C PRO A 304 17.26 20.02 3.49
N ALA A 305 17.10 20.41 4.77
CA ALA A 305 18.20 20.93 5.58
C ALA A 305 19.32 19.88 5.75
N ILE A 306 20.54 20.34 6.08
CA ILE A 306 21.71 19.44 6.21
C ILE A 306 21.45 18.28 7.19
N LEU A 307 20.87 18.57 8.36
CA LEU A 307 20.59 17.55 9.38
C LEU A 307 19.51 16.56 8.92
N GLU A 308 18.49 17.03 8.21
CA GLU A 308 17.45 16.17 7.63
C GLU A 308 18.05 15.23 6.58
N ARG A 309 18.90 15.75 5.68
CA ARG A 309 19.65 14.95 4.70
C ARG A 309 20.46 13.86 5.35
N VAL A 310 21.19 14.17 6.43
CA VAL A 310 21.95 13.18 7.19
C VAL A 310 21.03 12.13 7.80
N SER A 311 19.91 12.55 8.40
CA SER A 311 18.95 11.63 9.03
C SER A 311 18.31 10.67 8.01
N ILE A 312 17.96 11.18 6.82
CA ILE A 312 17.39 10.40 5.72
C ILE A 312 18.42 9.39 5.21
N ARG A 313 19.66 9.83 5.00
CA ARG A 313 20.75 8.94 4.58
C ARG A 313 20.97 7.81 5.58
N LEU A 314 20.97 8.10 6.88
CA LEU A 314 21.10 7.08 7.93
C LEU A 314 19.93 6.09 7.91
N ALA A 315 18.69 6.56 7.71
CA ALA A 315 17.52 5.70 7.61
C ALA A 315 17.61 4.76 6.40
N LEU A 316 17.99 5.28 5.23
CA LEU A 316 18.18 4.48 4.02
C LEU A 316 19.32 3.45 4.19
N MET A 317 20.46 3.85 4.75
CA MET A 317 21.59 2.92 5.01
C MET A 317 21.20 1.79 5.97
N ARG A 318 20.33 2.03 6.95
CA ARG A 318 19.78 0.97 7.80
C ARG A 318 18.90 0.02 7.01
N ALA A 319 18.05 0.55 6.12
CA ALA A 319 17.18 -0.26 5.27
C ALA A 319 17.94 -1.12 4.25
N GLU A 320 19.15 -0.72 3.83
CA GLU A 320 20.03 -1.57 3.00
C GLU A 320 20.46 -2.88 3.70
N HIS A 321 20.34 -2.92 5.04
CA HIS A 321 20.62 -4.06 5.89
C HIS A 321 19.35 -4.69 6.49
N ASP A 322 18.16 -4.32 5.99
CA ASP A 322 16.89 -4.86 6.45
C ASP A 322 16.82 -6.38 6.30
N ALA A 323 16.13 -7.08 7.20
CA ALA A 323 15.94 -8.52 7.10
C ALA A 323 15.20 -8.92 5.81
N ASN A 324 14.29 -8.06 5.32
CA ASN A 324 13.52 -8.31 4.11
C ASN A 324 14.32 -7.94 2.85
N PRO A 325 14.55 -8.88 1.90
CA PRO A 325 15.33 -8.63 0.69
C PRO A 325 14.73 -7.55 -0.23
N TYR A 326 13.41 -7.42 -0.28
CA TYR A 326 12.75 -6.42 -1.11
C TYR A 326 12.94 -5.00 -0.56
N VAL A 327 12.91 -4.84 0.76
CA VAL A 327 13.22 -3.56 1.41
C VAL A 327 14.69 -3.17 1.15
N ARG A 328 15.62 -4.12 1.26
CA ARG A 328 17.04 -3.88 0.91
C ARG A 328 17.22 -3.42 -0.53
N ARG A 329 16.58 -4.13 -1.48
CA ARG A 329 16.66 -3.81 -2.92
C ARG A 329 16.06 -2.44 -3.22
N ALA A 330 14.88 -2.14 -2.67
CA ALA A 330 14.23 -0.84 -2.82
C ALA A 330 15.11 0.29 -2.27
N ALA A 331 15.69 0.13 -1.08
CA ALA A 331 16.60 1.11 -0.49
C ALA A 331 17.85 1.36 -1.35
N ARG A 332 18.49 0.29 -1.85
CA ARG A 332 19.64 0.38 -2.76
C ARG A 332 19.27 1.06 -4.08
N HIS A 333 18.14 0.67 -4.68
CA HIS A 333 17.67 1.27 -5.92
C HIS A 333 17.39 2.77 -5.74
N ALA A 334 16.70 3.13 -4.65
CA ALA A 334 16.43 4.52 -4.32
C ALA A 334 17.73 5.33 -4.13
N ALA A 335 18.73 4.77 -3.46
CA ALA A 335 20.04 5.40 -3.27
C ALA A 335 20.82 5.61 -4.59
N LEU A 336 20.61 4.75 -5.59
CA LEU A 336 21.24 4.83 -6.91
C LEU A 336 20.55 5.82 -7.86
N MET A 337 19.27 6.14 -7.63
CA MET A 337 18.53 7.08 -8.50
C MET A 337 19.04 8.52 -8.33
N GLY A 338 19.37 9.15 -9.46
CA GLY A 338 19.86 10.53 -9.53
C GLY A 338 18.73 11.56 -9.64
N PRO A 339 19.04 12.87 -9.53
CA PRO A 339 18.05 13.95 -9.59
C PRO A 339 17.23 14.02 -10.90
N ALA A 340 17.76 13.48 -11.99
CA ALA A 340 17.08 13.42 -13.28
C ALA A 340 16.01 12.31 -13.31
N ASP A 341 16.32 11.15 -12.71
CA ASP A 341 15.42 10.00 -12.64
C ASP A 341 14.16 10.34 -11.83
N TRP A 342 14.34 11.03 -10.71
CA TRP A 342 13.22 11.48 -9.86
C TRP A 342 12.29 12.50 -10.53
N ARG A 343 12.84 13.39 -11.37
CA ARG A 343 12.01 14.34 -12.14
C ARG A 343 11.16 13.62 -13.18
N ASN A 344 11.71 12.59 -13.83
CA ASN A 344 10.98 11.78 -14.82
C ASN A 344 9.93 10.88 -14.17
N LEU A 345 10.11 10.45 -12.92
CA LEU A 345 9.10 9.69 -12.18
C LEU A 345 7.94 10.57 -11.68
N GLY A 346 8.22 11.83 -11.31
CA GLY A 346 7.19 12.78 -10.88
C GLY A 346 6.16 13.09 -11.97
N SER A 347 6.56 13.12 -13.25
CA SER A 347 5.65 13.33 -14.38
C SER A 347 4.80 12.10 -14.75
N GLN A 348 5.13 10.92 -14.22
CA GLN A 348 4.35 9.69 -14.45
C GLN A 348 3.30 9.42 -13.35
N ARG A 349 3.40 10.11 -12.21
CA ARG A 349 2.45 10.02 -11.09
C ARG A 349 1.29 11.04 -11.17
N GLN A 350 1.41 12.04 -12.05
CA GLN A 350 0.33 12.98 -12.41
C GLN A 350 -0.45 12.42 -13.61
#